data_AF-X1GCS0-F1
#
_entry.id   AF-X1GCS0-F1
#
_cell.length_a   1.000
_cell.length_b   1.000
_cell.length_c   1.000
_cell.angle_alpha   90.00
_cell.angle_beta   90.00
_cell.angle_gamma   90.00
#
_symmetry.space_group_name_H-M   'P 1'
#
loop_
_entity.id
_entity.type
_entity.pdbx_description
1 polymer ?
#
loop_
_entity_poly.entity_id
_entity_poly.type
_entity_poly.pdbx_seq_one_letter_code
_entity_poly.pdbx_strand_id
1 'polypeptide(L)'
;GYLYHEQGEEEKAIGLWKQALEISPEFIRLRDYIDFISDKEEIVEVDARELIAKAPLAEEFPDASAAILLNETRRIIHLDGTSSTTYHKIVKLFNRRGIEKYGEVFITYNAWGERITIKKARLFLNHWHIRLD
;
A
#
# COMPACT_ATOMS: atom_id res chain seq x y z
N GLY A 1 6.89 -22.41 -17.71
CA GLY A 1 7.07 -21.10 -17.06
C GLY A 1 8.16 -20.31 -17.75
N TYR A 2 9.42 -20.47 -17.34
CA TYR A 2 10.56 -19.65 -17.78
C TYR A 2 10.71 -19.49 -19.30
N LEU A 3 10.61 -20.57 -20.08
CA LEU A 3 10.69 -20.50 -21.54
C LEU A 3 9.62 -19.59 -22.17
N TYR A 4 8.39 -19.62 -21.64
CA TYR A 4 7.32 -18.75 -22.12
C TYR A 4 7.55 -17.29 -21.72
N HIS A 5 8.13 -17.04 -20.55
CA HIS A 5 8.48 -15.69 -20.11
C HIS A 5 9.59 -15.08 -20.99
N GLU A 6 10.62 -15.86 -21.34
CA GLU A 6 11.67 -15.41 -22.27
C GLU A 6 11.13 -15.06 -23.67
N GLN A 7 10.01 -15.68 -24.06
CA GLN A 7 9.30 -15.41 -25.32
C GLN A 7 8.32 -14.23 -25.24
N GLY A 8 8.19 -13.58 -24.07
CA GLY A 8 7.21 -12.51 -23.83
C GLY A 8 5.78 -13.00 -23.61
N GLU A 9 5.57 -14.31 -23.49
CA GLU A 9 4.25 -14.93 -23.27
C GLU A 9 3.90 -15.01 -21.77
N GLU A 10 3.82 -13.85 -21.13
CA GLU A 10 3.68 -13.67 -19.67
C GLU A 10 2.50 -14.46 -19.08
N GLU A 11 1.32 -14.39 -19.70
CA GLU A 11 0.11 -15.07 -19.19
C GLU A 11 0.27 -16.59 -19.15
N LYS A 12 0.90 -17.17 -20.19
CA LYS A 12 1.19 -18.61 -20.22
C LYS A 12 2.27 -18.99 -19.21
N ALA A 13 3.27 -18.14 -19.03
CA ALA A 13 4.29 -18.35 -18.02
C ALA A 13 3.68 -18.40 -16.62
N ILE A 14 2.84 -17.41 -16.26
CA ILE A 14 2.11 -17.33 -15.00
C ILE A 14 1.18 -18.53 -14.80
N GLY A 15 0.43 -18.93 -15.83
CA GLY A 15 -0.44 -20.11 -15.76
C GLY A 15 0.33 -21.38 -15.36
N LEU A 16 1.48 -21.63 -16.00
CA LEU A 16 2.33 -22.78 -15.68
C LEU A 16 2.98 -22.69 -14.30
N TRP A 17 3.37 -21.50 -13.87
CA TRP A 17 3.93 -21.33 -12.54
C TRP A 17 2.88 -21.47 -11.44
N LYS A 18 1.62 -21.07 -11.68
CA LYS A 18 0.50 -21.36 -10.77
C LYS A 18 0.25 -22.86 -10.64
N GLN A 19 0.27 -23.62 -11.74
CA GLN A 19 0.20 -25.08 -11.69
C GLN A 19 1.37 -25.69 -10.89
N ALA A 20 2.58 -25.14 -11.04
CA ALA A 20 3.73 -25.59 -10.24
C ALA A 20 3.51 -25.34 -8.74
N LEU A 21 2.90 -24.21 -8.36
CA LEU A 21 2.54 -23.90 -6.98
C LEU A 21 1.39 -24.77 -6.42
N GLU A 22 0.51 -25.30 -7.27
CA GLU A 22 -0.48 -26.32 -6.84
C GLU A 22 0.20 -27.62 -6.41
N ILE A 23 1.30 -27.98 -7.08
CA ILE A 23 2.07 -29.20 -6.80
C ILE A 23 3.05 -29.00 -5.64
N SER A 24 3.71 -27.84 -5.57
CA SER A 24 4.71 -27.47 -4.57
C SER A 24 4.39 -26.08 -3.99
N PRO A 25 3.42 -26.00 -3.06
CA PRO A 25 3.00 -24.73 -2.45
C PRO A 25 4.12 -24.07 -1.65
N GLU A 26 5.12 -24.81 -1.19
CA GLU A 26 6.26 -24.31 -0.43
C GLU A 26 7.31 -23.58 -1.28
N PHE A 27 7.16 -23.52 -2.60
CA PHE A 27 8.10 -22.83 -3.47
C PHE A 27 7.94 -21.30 -3.43
N ILE A 28 8.23 -20.72 -2.26
CA ILE A 28 8.03 -19.30 -1.92
C ILE A 28 8.65 -18.36 -2.95
N ARG A 29 9.87 -18.65 -3.43
CA ARG A 29 10.55 -17.78 -4.41
C ARG A 29 9.79 -17.69 -5.74
N LEU A 30 9.13 -18.77 -6.15
CA LEU A 30 8.34 -18.77 -7.36
C LEU A 30 7.06 -17.96 -7.17
N ARG A 31 6.39 -18.09 -6.01
CA ARG A 31 5.29 -17.22 -5.64
C ARG A 31 5.71 -15.75 -5.64
N ASP A 32 6.78 -15.41 -4.95
CA ASP A 32 7.31 -14.05 -4.90
C ASP A 32 7.58 -13.47 -6.30
N TYR A 33 8.10 -14.31 -7.19
CA TYR A 33 8.38 -13.92 -8.55
C TYR A 33 7.09 -13.72 -9.37
N ILE A 34 6.10 -14.62 -9.24
CA ILE A 34 4.77 -14.43 -9.82
C ILE A 34 4.15 -13.15 -9.28
N ASP A 35 4.20 -12.90 -7.97
CA ASP A 35 3.63 -11.70 -7.36
C ASP A 35 4.34 -10.45 -7.88
N PHE A 36 5.67 -10.44 -7.97
CA PHE A 36 6.46 -9.33 -8.49
C PHE A 36 6.13 -8.98 -9.95
N ILE A 37 6.00 -9.98 -10.82
CA ILE A 37 5.67 -9.74 -12.24
C ILE A 37 4.16 -9.53 -12.45
N SER A 38 3.33 -10.09 -11.57
CA SER A 38 1.88 -9.88 -11.52
C SER A 38 1.50 -8.63 -10.75
N ASP A 39 2.49 -7.87 -10.21
CA ASP A 39 2.34 -6.66 -9.39
C ASP A 39 1.82 -5.45 -10.19
N LYS A 40 0.93 -5.76 -11.15
CA LYS A 40 -0.21 -4.96 -11.56
C LYS A 40 -1.33 -5.06 -10.51
N GLU A 41 -1.03 -5.15 -9.22
CA GLU A 41 -2.03 -4.76 -8.23
C GLU A 41 -2.31 -3.27 -8.46
N GLU A 42 -3.36 -2.99 -9.23
CA GLU A 42 -3.96 -1.67 -9.27
C GLU A 42 -4.41 -1.36 -7.84
N ILE A 43 -3.59 -0.58 -7.14
CA ILE A 43 -4.06 0.17 -5.99
C ILE A 43 -5.21 1.00 -6.55
N VAL A 44 -6.43 0.73 -6.09
CA VAL A 44 -7.57 1.56 -6.45
C VAL A 44 -7.19 2.98 -6.09
N GLU A 45 -6.94 3.81 -7.10
CA GLU A 45 -6.38 5.13 -6.87
C GLU A 45 -7.48 5.99 -6.26
N VAL A 46 -7.37 6.20 -4.95
CA VAL A 46 -8.21 7.16 -4.24
C VAL A 46 -7.67 8.55 -4.55
N ASP A 47 -8.54 9.45 -5.00
CA ASP A 47 -8.18 10.85 -5.17
C ASP A 47 -7.98 11.51 -3.79
N ALA A 48 -6.73 11.50 -3.34
CA ALA A 48 -6.35 12.12 -2.09
C ALA A 48 -6.70 13.62 -2.05
N ARG A 49 -6.70 14.33 -3.19
CA ARG A 49 -7.04 15.75 -3.22
C ARG A 49 -8.53 15.96 -2.96
N GLU A 50 -9.38 15.09 -3.50
CA GLU A 50 -10.81 15.13 -3.23
C GLU A 50 -11.11 14.89 -1.74
N LEU A 51 -10.46 13.90 -1.13
CA LEU A 51 -10.59 13.64 0.30
C LEU A 51 -10.10 14.82 1.16
N ILE A 52 -8.98 15.44 0.78
CA ILE A 52 -8.44 16.62 1.48
C ILE A 52 -9.39 17.81 1.34
N ALA A 53 -10.01 18.02 0.17
CA ALA A 53 -10.96 19.10 -0.06
C ALA A 53 -12.24 18.98 0.79
N LYS A 54 -12.67 17.74 1.06
CA LYS A 54 -13.82 17.43 1.94
C LYS A 54 -13.44 17.30 3.42
N ALA A 55 -12.15 17.39 3.75
CA ALA A 55 -11.67 17.14 5.10
C ALA A 55 -12.06 18.27 6.06
N PRO A 56 -12.42 17.94 7.32
CA PRO A 56 -12.77 18.94 8.32
C PRO A 56 -11.62 19.91 8.59
N LEU A 57 -11.97 21.12 9.00
CA LEU A 57 -11.05 22.13 9.50
C LEU A 57 -10.65 21.82 10.95
N ALA A 58 -9.50 22.32 11.37
CA ALA A 58 -9.02 22.09 12.74
C ALA A 58 -9.92 22.81 13.77
N GLU A 59 -10.45 23.96 13.38
CA GLU A 59 -11.32 24.84 14.17
C GLU A 59 -12.66 24.19 14.50
N GLU A 60 -13.14 23.28 13.64
CA GLU A 60 -14.36 22.50 13.89
C GLU A 60 -14.15 21.43 14.97
N PHE A 61 -12.89 21.05 15.24
CA PHE A 61 -12.50 20.01 16.19
C PHE A 61 -11.29 20.46 17.02
N PRO A 62 -11.43 21.48 17.89
CA PRO A 62 -10.29 22.11 18.58
C PRO A 62 -9.48 21.15 19.46
N ASP A 63 -10.14 20.12 19.99
CA ASP A 63 -9.51 19.09 20.82
C ASP A 63 -8.83 17.98 20.00
N ALA A 64 -9.15 17.85 18.72
CA ALA A 64 -8.56 16.85 17.85
C ALA A 64 -7.14 17.24 17.42
N SER A 65 -6.27 16.25 17.27
CA SER A 65 -4.90 16.45 16.80
C SER A 65 -4.73 16.17 15.31
N ALA A 66 -5.66 15.40 14.73
CA ALA A 66 -5.68 15.00 13.33
C ALA A 66 -7.07 14.46 12.96
N ALA A 67 -7.34 14.37 11.65
CA ALA A 67 -8.46 13.63 11.08
C ALA A 67 -7.94 12.49 10.19
N ILE A 68 -8.47 11.29 10.36
CA ILE A 68 -8.19 10.14 9.49
C ILE A 68 -9.20 10.20 8.34
N LEU A 69 -8.72 10.52 7.14
CA LEU A 69 -9.56 10.69 5.94
C LEU A 69 -9.76 9.36 5.19
N LEU A 70 -8.78 8.47 5.29
CA LEU A 70 -8.83 7.12 4.75
C LEU A 70 -8.07 6.18 5.69
N ASN A 71 -8.63 5.00 5.95
CA ASN A 71 -7.97 3.92 6.67
C ASN A 71 -8.48 2.58 6.12
N GLU A 72 -7.95 2.20 4.97
CA GLU A 72 -8.31 0.97 4.29
C GLU A 72 -7.25 -0.11 4.55
N THR A 73 -7.70 -1.34 4.74
CA THR A 73 -6.85 -2.53 4.79
C THR A 73 -7.44 -3.56 3.85
N ARG A 74 -6.65 -3.97 2.85
CA ARG A 74 -6.99 -5.07 1.95
C ARG A 74 -6.08 -6.25 2.27
N ARG A 75 -6.68 -7.42 2.47
CA ARG A 75 -5.93 -8.67 2.64
C ARG A 75 -6.38 -9.68 1.60
N ILE A 76 -5.42 -10.26 0.91
CA ILE A 76 -5.62 -11.37 -0.03
C ILE A 76 -5.05 -12.61 0.63
N ILE A 77 -5.85 -13.66 0.72
CA ILE A 77 -5.43 -14.95 1.25
C ILE A 77 -5.35 -15.91 0.06
N HIS A 78 -4.19 -16.55 -0.10
CA HIS A 78 -3.94 -17.52 -1.15
C HIS A 78 -4.32 -18.94 -0.70
N LEU A 79 -4.57 -19.83 -1.65
CA LEU A 79 -5.00 -21.22 -1.35
C LEU A 79 -3.97 -22.00 -0.53
N ASP A 80 -2.69 -21.65 -0.65
CA ASP A 80 -1.57 -22.22 0.10
C ASP A 80 -1.44 -21.70 1.55
N GLY A 81 -2.35 -20.82 1.99
CA GLY A 81 -2.38 -20.25 3.32
C GLY A 81 -1.49 -19.01 3.52
N THR A 82 -0.71 -18.59 2.50
CA THR A 82 -0.01 -17.30 2.54
C THR A 82 -0.99 -16.14 2.33
N SER A 83 -0.56 -14.92 2.66
CA SER A 83 -1.39 -13.74 2.46
C SER A 83 -0.60 -12.48 2.18
N SER A 84 -1.16 -11.61 1.35
CA SER A 84 -0.69 -10.25 1.11
C SER A 84 -1.61 -9.26 1.82
N THR A 85 -1.04 -8.23 2.45
CA THR A 85 -1.81 -7.18 3.13
C THR A 85 -1.34 -5.80 2.67
N THR A 86 -2.29 -5.00 2.17
CA THR A 86 -2.06 -3.63 1.72
C THR A 86 -2.81 -2.65 2.62
N TYR A 87 -2.08 -1.69 3.17
CA TYR A 87 -2.63 -0.61 3.99
C TYR A 87 -2.63 0.70 3.20
N HIS A 88 -3.78 1.40 3.17
CA HIS A 88 -3.90 2.71 2.56
C HIS A 88 -4.48 3.69 3.57
N LYS A 89 -3.65 4.62 4.02
CA LYS A 89 -4.00 5.57 5.08
C LYS A 89 -3.72 7.00 4.63
N ILE A 90 -4.71 7.88 4.82
CA ILE A 90 -4.57 9.32 4.61
C ILE A 90 -4.98 10.00 5.91
N VAL A 91 -4.09 10.82 6.46
CA VAL A 91 -4.30 11.54 7.72
C VAL A 91 -4.03 13.01 7.50
N LYS A 92 -4.99 13.87 7.86
CA LYS A 92 -4.82 15.32 7.93
C LYS A 92 -4.36 15.68 9.33
N LEU A 93 -3.19 16.29 9.44
CA LEU A 93 -2.61 16.71 10.72
C LEU A 93 -3.06 18.13 11.05
N PHE A 94 -3.58 18.37 12.26
CA PHE A 94 -4.06 19.70 12.66
C PHE A 94 -3.04 20.49 13.46
N ASN A 95 -2.24 19.82 14.29
CA ASN A 95 -1.32 20.47 15.20
C ASN A 95 -0.13 19.56 15.55
N ARG A 96 0.77 20.07 16.39
CA ARG A 96 1.99 19.36 16.82
C ARG A 96 1.69 17.99 17.45
N ARG A 97 0.60 17.84 18.21
CA ARG A 97 0.17 16.54 18.77
C ARG A 97 -0.17 15.54 17.66
N GLY A 98 -0.66 16.02 16.52
CA GLY A 98 -0.96 15.19 15.35
C GLY A 98 0.32 14.71 14.68
N ILE A 99 1.30 15.60 14.52
CA ILE A 99 2.62 15.29 13.97
C ILE A 99 3.34 14.26 14.86
N GLU A 100 3.35 14.46 16.18
CA GLU A 100 3.98 13.52 17.12
C GLU A 100 3.35 12.12 17.05
N LYS A 101 2.04 12.04 16.82
CA LYS A 101 1.31 10.77 16.80
C LYS A 101 1.33 10.05 15.44
N TYR A 102 1.35 10.79 14.34
CA TYR A 102 1.12 10.24 12.99
C TYR A 102 2.18 10.67 11.96
N GLY A 103 3.14 11.50 12.34
CA GLY A 103 4.21 11.98 11.45
C GLY A 103 5.25 10.92 11.11
N GLU A 104 5.29 9.84 11.89
CA GLU A 104 6.13 8.67 11.63
C GLU A 104 5.26 7.42 11.42
N VAL A 105 5.70 6.57 10.49
CA VAL A 105 5.03 5.29 10.19
C VAL A 105 6.01 4.17 10.48
N PHE A 106 5.69 3.37 11.50
CA PHE A 106 6.42 2.15 11.83
C PHE A 106 5.71 0.96 11.20
N ILE A 107 6.44 0.17 10.41
CA ILE A 107 5.93 -1.06 9.81
C ILE A 107 6.80 -2.20 10.32
N THR A 108 6.22 -3.05 11.17
CA THR A 108 6.87 -4.26 11.67
C THR A 108 6.58 -5.42 10.75
N TYR A 109 7.58 -6.24 10.49
CA TYR A 109 7.46 -7.47 9.71
C TYR A 109 8.48 -8.50 10.17
N ASN A 110 8.21 -9.76 9.88
CA ASN A 110 9.13 -10.87 10.07
C ASN A 110 9.97 -11.10 8.81
N ALA A 111 11.24 -10.70 8.84
CA ALA A 111 12.13 -10.81 7.69
C ALA A 111 12.39 -12.26 7.20
N TRP A 112 12.03 -13.30 7.95
CA TRP A 112 12.15 -14.70 7.50
C TRP A 112 11.02 -15.15 6.58
N GLY A 113 9.85 -14.50 6.62
CA GLY A 113 8.67 -14.94 5.87
C GLY A 113 7.82 -13.82 5.27
N GLU A 114 8.14 -12.57 5.57
CA GLU A 114 7.41 -11.40 5.11
C GLU A 114 8.35 -10.44 4.38
N ARG A 115 7.77 -9.66 3.47
CA ARG A 115 8.43 -8.57 2.78
C ARG A 115 7.55 -7.33 2.83
N ILE A 116 8.18 -6.17 2.88
CA ILE A 116 7.49 -4.89 2.82
C ILE A 116 7.84 -4.22 1.49
N THR A 117 6.84 -3.61 0.86
CA THR A 117 7.04 -2.68 -0.25
C THR A 117 6.27 -1.40 0.02
N ILE A 118 6.96 -0.26 -0.04
CA ILE A 118 6.30 1.04 0.01
C ILE A 118 5.86 1.40 -1.41
N LYS A 119 4.57 1.22 -1.68
CA LYS A 119 4.01 1.55 -3.00
C LYS A 119 3.96 3.05 -3.25
N LYS A 120 3.57 3.83 -2.23
CA LYS A 120 3.37 5.28 -2.32
C LYS A 120 3.43 5.92 -0.93
N ALA A 121 4.17 7.01 -0.81
CA ALA A 121 4.16 7.89 0.36
C ALA A 121 4.21 9.34 -0.12
N ARG A 122 3.27 10.18 0.33
CA ARG A 122 3.14 11.57 -0.14
C ARG A 122 2.71 12.47 1.01
N LEU A 123 3.24 13.69 1.02
CA LEU A 123 2.80 14.78 1.86
C LEU A 123 2.12 15.84 0.99
N PHE A 124 0.94 16.28 1.40
CA PHE A 124 0.23 17.40 0.78
C PHE A 124 0.31 18.60 1.72
N LEU A 125 1.05 19.62 1.30
CA LEU A 125 1.13 20.88 2.04
C LEU A 125 0.03 21.82 1.53
N ASN A 126 -0.70 22.43 2.45
CA ASN A 126 -1.50 23.60 2.09
C ASN A 126 -0.51 24.72 1.75
N HIS A 127 -0.57 25.22 0.52
CA HIS A 127 0.29 26.32 0.09
C HIS A 127 -0.13 27.57 0.87
N TRP A 128 0.69 27.97 1.84
CA TRP A 128 0.59 29.29 2.44
C TRP A 128 1.07 30.29 1.38
N HIS A 129 0.17 31.16 0.91
CA HIS A 129 0.59 32.44 0.34
C HIS A 129 1.31 33.19 1.47
N ILE A 130 2.64 33.11 1.49
CA ILE A 130 3.45 34.04 2.25
C ILE A 130 3.28 35.39 1.53
N ARG A 131 2.38 36.25 2.03
CA ARG A 131 2.57 37.67 1.81
C ARG A 131 3.70 38.08 2.73
N LEU A 132 4.80 38.53 2.13
CA LEU A 132 5.81 39.29 2.82
C LEU A 132 5.30 40.73 2.82
N ASP A 133 4.84 41.20 3.97
CA ASP A 133 4.71 42.61 4.31
C ASP A 133 6.09 43.20 4.69
#